data_AF-A0A0G1TUG3-F1
#
_entry.id   AF-A0A0G1TUG3-F1
#
_cell.length_a   1.000
_cell.length_b   1.000
_cell.length_c   1.000
_cell.angle_alpha   90.00
_cell.angle_beta   90.00
_cell.angle_gamma   90.00
#
_symmetry.space_group_name_H-M   'P 1'
#
loop_
_entity.id
_entity.type
_entity.pdbx_description
1 polymer ?
#
loop_
_entity_poly.entity_id
_entity_poly.type
_entity_poly.pdbx_seq_one_letter_code
_entity_poly.pdbx_strand_id
1 'polypeptide(L)'
;MSKDELHKSLKQAQDAENAADFFSAAHYYKEALGIARSLGDSSSITLCKNKVVEMNQKSKDVFKELNVEATVPKEEIDKVINSILDGDLEMILNRIGVHPFLFPKMQQVEESASKNMPISYQIASLSTISKDGHLVKGGSDGNYSWMMQMYGMQQGFITEFYLMRIFDGLANKGLNEESLVAYLRSRGTFPENNLAVIATGINRYFARDYISALHILIPQFENVFLFMSERLHIDVVALNRGKDVSTQLKTLSVEHLNSEAFQSKWHRDFCEQIKFALFEPLGYVLRHKVAHGQITIAECTPQMANLVLYFFLVLAARISISPSP
;
A
#
# COMPACT_ATOMS: atom_id res chain seq x y z
N MET A 1 -29.03 -14.67 -15.81
CA MET A 1 -28.13 -15.80 -15.52
C MET A 1 -28.98 -16.97 -15.05
N SER A 2 -28.77 -18.17 -15.59
CA SER A 2 -29.64 -19.34 -15.36
C SER A 2 -28.95 -20.45 -14.55
N LYS A 3 -29.74 -21.38 -13.99
CA LYS A 3 -29.21 -22.59 -13.35
C LYS A 3 -28.45 -23.49 -14.32
N ASP A 4 -28.83 -23.47 -15.60
CA ASP A 4 -28.17 -24.27 -16.65
C ASP A 4 -26.76 -23.73 -16.93
N GLU A 5 -26.58 -22.40 -16.92
CA GLU A 5 -25.27 -21.76 -17.04
C GLU A 5 -24.36 -22.13 -15.85
N LEU A 6 -24.91 -22.15 -14.63
CA LEU A 6 -24.17 -22.58 -13.44
C LEU A 6 -23.73 -24.05 -13.57
N HIS A 7 -24.65 -24.94 -13.95
CA HIS A 7 -24.34 -26.36 -14.11
C HIS A 7 -23.28 -26.59 -15.20
N LYS A 8 -23.38 -25.87 -16.32
CA LYS A 8 -22.40 -25.93 -17.41
C LYS A 8 -21.01 -25.49 -16.92
N SER A 9 -20.91 -24.34 -16.25
CA SER A 9 -19.64 -23.81 -15.75
C SER A 9 -19.00 -24.71 -14.70
N LEU A 10 -19.81 -25.27 -13.77
CA LEU A 10 -19.34 -26.26 -12.80
C LEU A 10 -18.81 -27.54 -13.47
N LYS A 11 -19.51 -28.03 -14.50
CA LYS A 11 -19.07 -29.20 -15.25
C LYS A 11 -17.73 -28.94 -15.95
N GLN A 12 -17.58 -27.80 -16.62
CA GLN A 12 -16.31 -27.42 -17.25
C GLN A 12 -15.16 -27.31 -16.23
N ALA A 13 -15.44 -26.77 -15.05
CA ALA A 13 -14.46 -26.67 -13.98
C ALA A 13 -14.01 -28.06 -13.49
N GLN A 14 -14.95 -28.99 -13.30
CA GLN A 14 -14.66 -30.37 -12.87
C GLN A 14 -13.91 -31.15 -13.95
N ASP A 15 -14.29 -31.01 -15.22
CA ASP A 15 -13.61 -31.67 -16.34
C ASP A 15 -12.15 -31.19 -16.45
N ALA A 16 -11.90 -29.88 -16.31
CA ALA A 16 -10.55 -29.31 -16.29
C ALA A 16 -9.74 -29.76 -15.06
N GLU A 17 -10.37 -29.80 -13.87
CA GLU A 17 -9.73 -30.29 -12.65
C GLU A 17 -9.31 -31.77 -12.79
N ASN A 18 -10.17 -32.62 -13.34
CA ASN A 18 -9.89 -34.03 -13.59
C ASN A 18 -8.78 -34.23 -14.63
N ALA A 19 -8.65 -33.31 -15.58
CA ALA A 19 -7.57 -33.29 -16.57
C ALA A 19 -6.26 -32.69 -16.04
N ALA A 20 -6.21 -32.29 -14.76
CA ALA A 20 -5.10 -31.55 -14.15
C ALA A 20 -4.78 -30.19 -14.82
N ASP A 21 -5.72 -29.62 -15.57
CA ASP A 21 -5.64 -28.24 -16.06
C ASP A 21 -6.18 -27.29 -14.98
N PHE A 22 -5.37 -27.10 -13.93
CA PHE A 22 -5.77 -26.32 -12.76
C PHE A 22 -5.97 -24.83 -13.07
N PHE A 23 -5.32 -24.30 -14.10
CA PHE A 23 -5.52 -22.91 -14.51
C PHE A 23 -6.93 -22.72 -15.09
N SER A 24 -7.32 -23.55 -16.06
CA SER A 24 -8.67 -23.50 -16.64
C SER A 24 -9.73 -23.85 -15.59
N ALA A 25 -9.46 -24.82 -14.71
CA ALA A 25 -10.36 -25.16 -13.61
C ALA A 25 -10.62 -23.94 -12.69
N ALA A 26 -9.57 -23.21 -12.30
CA ALA A 26 -9.71 -22.01 -11.49
C ALA A 26 -10.55 -20.93 -12.19
N HIS A 27 -10.34 -20.73 -13.49
CA HIS A 27 -11.12 -19.80 -14.30
C HIS A 27 -12.61 -20.17 -14.32
N TYR A 28 -12.95 -21.43 -14.62
CA TYR A 28 -14.34 -21.88 -14.66
C TYR A 28 -15.00 -21.86 -13.28
N TYR A 29 -14.29 -22.24 -12.20
CA TYR A 29 -14.83 -22.09 -10.84
C TYR A 29 -15.06 -20.62 -10.47
N LYS A 30 -14.26 -19.67 -10.97
CA LYS A 30 -14.49 -18.23 -10.80
C LYS A 30 -15.76 -17.78 -11.52
N GLU A 31 -15.99 -18.21 -12.75
CA GLU A 31 -17.22 -17.93 -13.49
C GLU A 31 -18.44 -18.50 -12.77
N ALA A 32 -18.38 -19.78 -12.37
CA ALA A 32 -19.41 -20.44 -11.59
C ALA A 32 -19.70 -19.71 -10.28
N LEU A 33 -18.68 -19.19 -9.58
CA LEU A 33 -18.86 -18.37 -8.39
C LEU A 33 -19.65 -17.10 -8.67
N GLY A 34 -19.38 -16.42 -9.80
CA GLY A 34 -20.14 -15.24 -10.23
C GLY A 34 -21.61 -15.56 -10.48
N ILE A 35 -21.90 -16.67 -11.18
CA ILE A 35 -23.26 -17.15 -11.44
C ILE A 35 -23.97 -17.56 -10.14
N ALA A 36 -23.31 -18.33 -9.27
CA ALA A 36 -23.89 -18.78 -8.01
C ALA A 36 -24.25 -17.61 -7.09
N ARG A 37 -23.40 -16.55 -7.06
CA ARG A 37 -23.68 -15.32 -6.30
C ARG A 37 -24.91 -14.58 -6.81
N SER A 38 -25.11 -14.49 -8.12
CA SER A 38 -26.29 -13.81 -8.68
C SER A 38 -27.58 -14.61 -8.45
N LEU A 39 -27.50 -15.94 -8.36
CA LEU A 39 -28.62 -16.83 -8.06
C LEU A 39 -28.90 -17.00 -6.56
N GLY A 40 -27.99 -16.57 -5.67
CA GLY A 40 -28.12 -16.78 -4.23
C GLY A 40 -27.90 -18.24 -3.78
N ASP A 41 -27.25 -19.08 -4.60
CA ASP A 41 -27.01 -20.48 -4.27
C ASP A 41 -25.83 -20.61 -3.29
N SER A 42 -26.15 -20.69 -2.00
CA SER A 42 -25.16 -20.74 -0.91
C SER A 42 -24.25 -21.97 -0.98
N SER A 43 -24.75 -23.10 -1.49
CA SER A 43 -23.97 -24.34 -1.61
C SER A 43 -22.91 -24.22 -2.68
N SER A 44 -23.30 -23.77 -3.88
CA SER A 44 -22.40 -23.52 -5.00
C SER A 44 -21.42 -22.39 -4.71
N ILE A 45 -21.84 -21.32 -4.01
CA ILE A 45 -20.93 -20.26 -3.56
C ILE A 45 -19.82 -20.83 -2.67
N THR A 46 -20.17 -21.70 -1.72
CA THR A 46 -19.21 -22.28 -0.78
C THR A 46 -18.25 -23.25 -1.47
N LEU A 47 -18.75 -24.06 -2.41
CA LEU A 47 -17.91 -24.92 -3.23
C LEU A 47 -16.93 -24.10 -4.08
N CYS A 48 -17.46 -23.17 -4.89
CA CYS A 48 -16.65 -22.44 -5.85
C CYS A 48 -15.61 -21.54 -5.17
N LYS A 49 -15.93 -20.87 -4.06
CA LYS A 49 -14.95 -20.01 -3.36
C LYS A 49 -13.74 -20.81 -2.86
N ASN A 50 -13.94 -22.04 -2.39
CA ASN A 50 -12.87 -22.90 -1.92
C ASN A 50 -12.08 -23.47 -3.09
N LYS A 51 -12.78 -23.93 -4.14
CA LYS A 51 -12.15 -24.50 -5.33
C LYS A 51 -11.33 -23.49 -6.12
N VAL A 52 -11.78 -22.24 -6.24
CA VAL A 52 -10.97 -21.17 -6.86
C VAL A 52 -9.61 -21.05 -6.17
N VAL A 53 -9.59 -21.01 -4.84
CA VAL A 53 -8.33 -20.88 -4.07
C VAL A 53 -7.46 -22.11 -4.26
N GLU A 54 -8.03 -23.30 -4.11
CA GLU A 54 -7.32 -24.57 -4.27
C GLU A 54 -6.69 -24.71 -5.67
N MET A 55 -7.46 -24.42 -6.71
CA MET A 55 -6.98 -24.53 -8.10
C MET A 55 -5.94 -23.47 -8.42
N ASN A 56 -6.09 -22.24 -7.92
CA ASN A 56 -5.07 -21.20 -8.05
C ASN A 56 -3.74 -21.58 -7.36
N GLN A 57 -3.79 -22.26 -6.21
CA GLN A 57 -2.58 -22.75 -5.56
C GLN A 57 -1.90 -23.86 -6.38
N LYS A 58 -2.68 -24.75 -6.99
CA LYS A 58 -2.18 -25.84 -7.83
C LYS A 58 -1.69 -25.37 -9.21
N SER A 59 -2.16 -24.22 -9.70
CA SER A 59 -1.76 -23.67 -11.01
C SER A 59 -0.49 -22.83 -10.97
N LYS A 60 0.13 -22.64 -9.80
CA LYS A 60 1.34 -21.79 -9.61
C LYS A 60 2.47 -22.11 -10.59
N ASP A 61 2.71 -23.39 -10.85
CA ASP A 61 3.82 -23.84 -11.70
C ASP A 61 3.56 -23.64 -13.20
N VAL A 62 2.32 -23.31 -13.59
CA VAL A 62 1.92 -23.06 -14.98
C VAL A 62 2.21 -21.60 -15.38
N PHE A 63 2.34 -20.69 -14.42
CA PHE A 63 2.67 -19.29 -14.70
C PHE A 63 4.10 -19.16 -15.24
N LYS A 64 4.24 -18.33 -16.28
CA LYS A 64 5.55 -17.96 -16.84
C LYS A 64 5.90 -16.55 -16.41
N GLU A 65 7.12 -16.37 -15.93
CA GLU A 65 7.66 -15.05 -15.61
C GLU A 65 8.10 -14.35 -16.91
N LEU A 66 7.75 -13.07 -17.02
CA LEU A 66 8.24 -12.19 -18.07
C LEU A 66 9.15 -11.16 -17.43
N ASN A 67 10.43 -11.27 -17.72
CA ASN A 67 11.45 -10.35 -17.23
C ASN A 67 11.78 -9.34 -18.32
N VAL A 68 11.78 -8.05 -17.96
CA VAL A 68 12.22 -6.96 -18.82
C VAL A 68 13.32 -6.22 -18.08
N GLU A 69 14.48 -6.12 -18.70
CA GLU A 69 15.59 -5.33 -18.19
C GLU A 69 15.50 -3.90 -18.72
N ALA A 70 15.64 -2.92 -17.82
CA ALA A 70 15.71 -1.51 -18.16
C ALA A 70 16.91 -0.88 -17.45
N THR A 71 17.72 -0.12 -18.19
CA THR A 71 18.86 0.59 -17.63
C THR A 71 18.43 2.00 -17.25
N VAL A 72 18.63 2.36 -15.98
CA VAL A 72 18.43 3.73 -15.50
C VAL A 72 19.79 4.40 -15.30
N PRO A 73 20.06 5.56 -15.93
CA PRO A 73 21.33 6.27 -15.75
C PRO A 73 21.57 6.64 -14.29
N LYS A 74 22.70 6.20 -13.73
CA LYS A 74 23.04 6.46 -12.33
C LYS A 74 23.15 7.95 -12.03
N GLU A 75 23.66 8.72 -12.99
CA GLU A 75 23.88 10.16 -12.85
C GLU A 75 22.58 10.93 -12.61
N GLU A 76 21.45 10.48 -13.16
CA GLU A 76 20.15 11.11 -12.92
C GLU A 76 19.64 10.84 -11.51
N ILE A 77 19.83 9.62 -11.02
CA ILE A 77 19.48 9.24 -9.65
C ILE A 77 20.35 10.04 -8.66
N ASP A 78 21.65 10.12 -8.92
CA ASP A 78 22.62 10.81 -8.06
C ASP A 78 22.33 12.31 -7.97
N LYS A 79 21.90 12.95 -9.06
CA LYS A 79 21.47 14.36 -9.05
C LYS A 79 20.33 14.60 -8.07
N VAL A 80 19.30 13.76 -8.08
CA VAL A 80 18.14 13.87 -7.17
C VAL A 80 18.54 13.61 -5.73
N ILE A 81 19.38 12.61 -5.46
CA ILE A 81 19.84 12.30 -4.10
C ILE A 81 20.70 13.44 -3.55
N ASN A 82 21.63 13.96 -4.35
CA ASN A 82 22.51 15.06 -3.94
C ASN A 82 21.73 16.35 -3.70
N SER A 83 20.70 16.65 -4.49
CA SER A 83 19.83 17.80 -4.24
C SER A 83 19.02 17.66 -2.95
N ILE A 84 18.82 16.42 -2.45
CA ILE A 84 18.16 16.17 -1.17
C ILE A 84 19.16 16.28 -0.01
N LEU A 85 20.36 15.71 -0.14
CA LEU A 85 21.36 15.60 0.94
C LEU A 85 22.25 16.84 1.16
N ASP A 86 21.97 17.93 0.44
CA ASP A 86 22.67 19.20 0.61
C ASP A 86 22.23 19.97 1.88
N GLY A 87 23.19 20.55 2.61
CA GLY A 87 22.93 21.30 3.86
C GLY A 87 23.09 20.49 5.15
N ASP A 88 22.54 21.04 6.24
CA ASP A 88 22.52 20.41 7.57
C ASP A 88 21.39 19.37 7.71
N LEU A 89 21.48 18.54 8.75
CA LEU A 89 20.58 17.41 8.95
C LEU A 89 19.11 17.84 9.07
N GLU A 90 18.79 18.92 9.78
CA GLU A 90 17.41 19.38 9.95
C GLU A 90 16.82 19.84 8.62
N MET A 91 17.59 20.60 7.84
CA MET A 91 17.21 21.04 6.50
C MET A 91 16.98 19.84 5.57
N ILE A 92 17.85 18.83 5.61
CA ILE A 92 17.71 17.61 4.81
C ILE A 92 16.44 16.85 5.20
N LEU A 93 16.19 16.63 6.49
CA LEU A 93 15.01 15.93 6.99
C LEU A 93 13.70 16.65 6.61
N ASN A 94 13.69 17.98 6.69
CA ASN A 94 12.54 18.77 6.23
C ASN A 94 12.35 18.64 4.71
N ARG A 95 13.43 18.73 3.93
CA ARG A 95 13.40 18.63 2.47
C ARG A 95 12.84 17.28 2.00
N ILE A 96 13.22 16.18 2.66
CA ILE A 96 12.71 14.84 2.36
C ILE A 96 11.17 14.82 2.40
N GLY A 97 10.55 15.41 3.42
CA GLY A 97 9.09 15.39 3.58
C GLY A 97 8.31 16.17 2.50
N VAL A 98 8.99 17.00 1.71
CA VAL A 98 8.37 17.84 0.66
C VAL A 98 8.94 17.62 -0.74
N HIS A 99 9.95 16.76 -0.91
CA HIS A 99 10.63 16.62 -2.18
C HIS A 99 9.74 15.94 -3.24
N PRO A 100 9.57 16.53 -4.44
CA PRO A 100 8.59 16.09 -5.44
C PRO A 100 8.94 14.78 -6.15
N PHE A 101 10.12 14.22 -5.91
CA PHE A 101 10.57 12.93 -6.46
C PHE A 101 10.35 11.75 -5.49
N LEU A 102 9.86 12.00 -4.27
CA LEU A 102 9.71 10.96 -3.25
C LEU A 102 8.27 10.42 -3.12
N PHE A 103 7.41 10.77 -4.06
CA PHE A 103 6.07 10.20 -4.20
C PHE A 103 5.67 10.07 -5.68
N PRO A 104 4.92 9.02 -6.06
CA PRO A 104 4.34 8.93 -7.39
C PRO A 104 3.31 10.04 -7.60
N LYS A 105 3.33 10.66 -8.78
CA LYS A 105 2.34 11.67 -9.17
C LYS A 105 1.16 10.97 -9.83
N MET A 106 0.01 10.94 -9.16
CA MET A 106 -1.11 10.09 -9.56
C MET A 106 -1.58 10.40 -10.99
N GLN A 107 -1.71 11.67 -11.33
CA GLN A 107 -2.11 12.07 -12.69
C GLN A 107 -1.13 11.56 -13.76
N GLN A 108 0.17 11.60 -13.49
CA GLN A 108 1.19 11.11 -14.43
C GLN A 108 1.13 9.59 -14.58
N VAL A 109 0.84 8.87 -13.48
CA VAL A 109 0.60 7.43 -13.51
C VAL A 109 -0.63 7.10 -14.36
N GLU A 110 -1.75 7.81 -14.17
CA GLU A 110 -2.99 7.64 -14.94
C GLU A 110 -2.77 7.88 -16.44
N GLU A 111 -2.08 8.96 -16.79
CA GLU A 111 -1.75 9.30 -18.18
C GLU A 111 -0.79 8.28 -18.82
N SER A 112 0.21 7.79 -18.08
CA SER A 112 1.14 6.78 -18.58
C SER A 112 0.46 5.42 -18.73
N ALA A 113 -0.35 5.01 -17.75
CA ALA A 113 -1.05 3.73 -17.76
C ALA A 113 -2.05 3.65 -18.92
N SER A 114 -2.79 4.72 -19.19
CA SER A 114 -3.73 4.79 -20.31
C SER A 114 -3.03 4.73 -21.68
N LYS A 115 -1.87 5.38 -21.83
CA LYS A 115 -1.09 5.40 -23.09
C LYS A 115 -0.34 4.10 -23.36
N ASN A 116 0.17 3.46 -22.32
CA ASN A 116 1.11 2.33 -22.43
C ASN A 116 0.50 0.98 -22.05
N MET A 117 -0.84 0.87 -22.01
CA MET A 117 -1.52 -0.37 -21.65
C MET A 117 -1.23 -1.50 -22.67
N PRO A 118 -0.71 -2.65 -22.23
CA PRO A 118 -0.50 -3.78 -23.12
C PRO A 118 -1.82 -4.27 -23.72
N ILE A 119 -1.82 -4.61 -25.02
CA ILE A 119 -3.01 -5.15 -25.72
C ILE A 119 -3.55 -6.39 -25.00
N SER A 120 -2.68 -7.21 -24.40
CA SER A 120 -3.09 -8.39 -23.61
C SER A 120 -4.07 -8.03 -22.49
N TYR A 121 -3.92 -6.87 -21.86
CA TYR A 121 -4.85 -6.43 -20.82
C TYR A 121 -6.22 -5.99 -21.36
N GLN A 122 -6.32 -5.72 -22.66
CA GLN A 122 -7.57 -5.32 -23.32
C GLN A 122 -8.33 -6.52 -23.90
N ILE A 123 -7.62 -7.58 -24.31
CA ILE A 123 -8.22 -8.72 -25.02
C ILE A 123 -8.32 -9.99 -24.18
N ALA A 124 -7.55 -10.11 -23.09
CA ALA A 124 -7.54 -11.30 -22.25
C ALA A 124 -8.38 -11.11 -20.98
N SER A 125 -8.91 -12.22 -20.45
CA SER A 125 -9.47 -12.25 -19.10
C SER A 125 -8.35 -12.12 -18.07
N LEU A 126 -8.41 -11.08 -17.25
CA LEU A 126 -7.40 -10.82 -16.22
C LEU A 126 -7.88 -11.23 -14.83
N SER A 127 -6.95 -11.69 -14.02
CA SER A 127 -7.14 -11.94 -12.59
C SER A 127 -5.80 -11.83 -11.88
N THR A 128 -5.70 -10.93 -10.90
CA THR A 128 -4.61 -10.96 -9.94
C THR A 128 -4.91 -11.98 -8.85
N ILE A 129 -3.93 -12.83 -8.58
CA ILE A 129 -4.00 -13.91 -7.58
C ILE A 129 -2.94 -13.65 -6.52
N SER A 130 -3.29 -13.75 -5.24
CA SER A 130 -2.35 -13.62 -4.14
C SER A 130 -1.42 -14.84 -4.04
N LYS A 131 -0.35 -14.74 -3.24
CA LYS A 131 0.55 -15.88 -2.98
C LYS A 131 -0.19 -17.11 -2.42
N ASP A 132 -1.30 -16.91 -1.73
CA ASP A 132 -2.10 -17.99 -1.15
C ASP A 132 -3.26 -18.44 -2.06
N GLY A 133 -3.31 -17.97 -3.31
CA GLY A 133 -4.30 -18.39 -4.31
C GLY A 133 -5.63 -17.60 -4.27
N HIS A 134 -5.75 -16.56 -3.45
CA HIS A 134 -6.97 -15.76 -3.39
C HIS A 134 -7.05 -14.77 -4.56
N LEU A 135 -8.25 -14.57 -5.10
CA LEU A 135 -8.50 -13.49 -6.06
C LEU A 135 -8.39 -12.13 -5.35
N VAL A 136 -7.59 -11.23 -5.92
CA VAL A 136 -7.36 -9.89 -5.35
C VAL A 136 -8.40 -8.91 -5.91
N LYS A 137 -9.02 -8.12 -5.01
CA LYS A 137 -9.99 -7.08 -5.38
C LYS A 137 -9.36 -6.09 -6.36
N GLY A 138 -10.07 -5.73 -7.41
CA GLY A 138 -9.58 -4.84 -8.47
C GLY A 138 -8.74 -5.53 -9.55
N GLY A 139 -8.15 -6.70 -9.26
CA GLY A 139 -7.27 -7.40 -10.19
C GLY A 139 -7.94 -8.06 -11.41
N SER A 140 -9.27 -7.98 -11.52
CA SER A 140 -10.01 -8.39 -12.73
C SER A 140 -10.36 -7.23 -13.65
N ASP A 141 -10.15 -5.98 -13.20
CA ASP A 141 -10.27 -4.80 -14.04
C ASP A 141 -8.88 -4.53 -14.65
N GLY A 142 -8.75 -4.70 -15.97
CA GLY A 142 -7.47 -4.56 -16.64
C GLY A 142 -6.91 -3.14 -16.58
N ASN A 143 -7.76 -2.12 -16.69
CA ASN A 143 -7.33 -0.73 -16.62
C ASN A 143 -6.79 -0.42 -15.21
N TYR A 144 -7.57 -0.80 -14.20
CA TYR A 144 -7.19 -0.56 -12.81
C TYR A 144 -5.95 -1.36 -12.40
N SER A 145 -5.89 -2.64 -12.76
CA SER A 145 -4.74 -3.50 -12.46
C SER A 145 -3.47 -3.00 -13.12
N TRP A 146 -3.53 -2.55 -14.36
CA TRP A 146 -2.38 -1.98 -15.06
C TRP A 146 -1.93 -0.65 -14.44
N MET A 147 -2.88 0.24 -14.12
CA MET A 147 -2.59 1.49 -13.42
C MET A 147 -1.90 1.24 -12.07
N MET A 148 -2.39 0.27 -11.29
CA MET A 148 -1.76 -0.11 -10.01
C MET A 148 -0.39 -0.73 -10.21
N GLN A 149 -0.16 -1.50 -11.27
CA GLN A 149 1.17 -2.02 -11.61
C GLN A 149 2.15 -0.88 -11.93
N MET A 150 1.73 0.10 -12.73
CA MET A 150 2.54 1.30 -13.03
C MET A 150 2.82 2.13 -11.79
N TYR A 151 1.82 2.31 -10.92
CA TYR A 151 1.99 2.97 -9.63
C TYR A 151 3.02 2.22 -8.76
N GLY A 152 2.89 0.89 -8.67
CA GLY A 152 3.78 0.03 -7.91
C GLY A 152 5.22 0.06 -8.42
N MET A 153 5.43 0.11 -9.73
CA MET A 153 6.76 0.31 -10.31
C MET A 153 7.38 1.65 -9.90
N GLN A 154 6.62 2.75 -9.96
CA GLN A 154 7.13 4.06 -9.53
C GLN A 154 7.41 4.11 -8.03
N GLN A 155 6.51 3.56 -7.20
CA GLN A 155 6.70 3.49 -5.76
C GLN A 155 7.88 2.59 -5.38
N GLY A 156 8.05 1.45 -6.07
CA GLY A 156 9.20 0.56 -5.94
C GLY A 156 10.49 1.30 -6.26
N PHE A 157 10.53 2.03 -7.38
CA PHE A 157 11.68 2.84 -7.77
C PHE A 157 12.07 3.87 -6.70
N ILE A 158 11.08 4.60 -6.16
CA ILE A 158 11.30 5.56 -5.07
C ILE A 158 11.87 4.85 -3.84
N THR A 159 11.29 3.72 -3.45
CA THR A 159 11.67 3.03 -2.21
C THR A 159 13.06 2.41 -2.33
N GLU A 160 13.35 1.76 -3.47
CA GLU A 160 14.57 0.98 -3.69
C GLU A 160 15.77 1.84 -4.10
N PHE A 161 15.57 2.88 -4.92
CA PHE A 161 16.67 3.70 -5.43
C PHE A 161 16.81 5.03 -4.70
N TYR A 162 15.71 5.73 -4.37
CA TYR A 162 15.82 7.01 -3.67
C TYR A 162 15.92 6.83 -2.16
N LEU A 163 14.88 6.29 -1.51
CA LEU A 163 14.81 6.26 -0.05
C LEU A 163 15.97 5.47 0.57
N MET A 164 16.30 4.28 0.04
CA MET A 164 17.45 3.51 0.54
C MET A 164 18.74 4.35 0.55
N ARG A 165 19.09 4.96 -0.59
CA ARG A 165 20.32 5.73 -0.74
C ARG A 165 20.30 7.05 0.03
N ILE A 166 19.13 7.67 0.18
CA ILE A 166 18.94 8.86 1.02
C ILE A 166 19.19 8.51 2.49
N PHE A 167 18.61 7.42 2.99
CA PHE A 167 18.81 6.99 4.38
C PHE A 167 20.27 6.57 4.65
N ASP A 168 20.93 5.91 3.70
CA ASP A 168 22.37 5.65 3.78
C ASP A 168 23.19 6.96 3.84
N GLY A 169 22.81 7.95 3.03
CA GLY A 169 23.42 9.28 3.04
C GLY A 169 23.18 10.06 4.33
N LEU A 170 21.99 9.95 4.91
CA LEU A 170 21.63 10.57 6.19
C LEU A 170 22.48 10.03 7.34
N ALA A 171 22.79 8.72 7.36
CA ALA A 171 23.68 8.15 8.36
C ALA A 171 25.06 8.84 8.35
N ASN A 172 25.60 9.14 7.16
CA ASN A 172 26.85 9.89 7.01
C ASN A 172 26.74 11.36 7.44
N LYS A 173 25.52 11.90 7.50
CA LYS A 173 25.21 13.26 7.99
C LYS A 173 24.88 13.28 9.49
N GLY A 174 25.07 12.16 10.20
CA GLY A 174 24.86 12.06 11.64
C GLY A 174 23.45 11.66 12.04
N LEU A 175 22.60 11.21 11.11
CA LEU A 175 21.29 10.66 11.46
C LEU A 175 21.46 9.38 12.31
N ASN A 176 20.92 9.43 13.51
CA ASN A 176 20.77 8.33 14.45
C ASN A 176 19.40 8.42 15.15
N GLU A 177 19.10 7.45 16.02
CA GLU A 177 17.86 7.41 16.80
C GLU A 177 17.55 8.73 17.50
N GLU A 178 18.50 9.24 18.29
CA GLU A 178 18.32 10.44 19.10
C GLU A 178 18.04 11.66 18.22
N SER A 179 18.80 11.84 17.14
CA SER A 179 18.63 12.95 16.21
C SER A 179 17.28 12.92 15.47
N LEU A 180 16.79 11.73 15.09
CA LEU A 180 15.50 11.60 14.41
C LEU A 180 14.33 11.87 15.38
N VAL A 181 14.40 11.33 16.59
CA VAL A 181 13.40 11.60 17.64
C VAL A 181 13.42 13.08 18.03
N ALA A 182 14.60 13.68 18.18
CA ALA A 182 14.75 15.10 18.47
C ALA A 182 14.15 15.97 17.37
N TYR A 183 14.37 15.61 16.09
CA TYR A 183 13.75 16.29 14.95
C TYR A 183 12.23 16.20 14.99
N LEU A 184 11.64 15.02 15.20
CA LEU A 184 10.18 14.88 15.29
C LEU A 184 9.61 15.68 16.47
N ARG A 185 10.30 15.66 17.62
CA ARG A 185 9.92 16.42 18.81
C ARG A 185 9.95 17.93 18.55
N SER A 186 10.98 18.43 17.87
CA SER A 186 11.17 19.88 17.65
C SER A 186 10.07 20.50 16.80
N ARG A 187 9.33 19.70 16.01
CA ARG A 187 8.18 20.17 15.23
C ARG A 187 6.99 20.59 16.09
N GLY A 188 6.87 20.07 17.32
CA GLY A 188 5.75 20.38 18.22
C GLY A 188 4.37 19.90 17.73
N THR A 189 4.34 19.06 16.70
CA THR A 189 3.09 18.60 16.06
C THR A 189 2.65 17.20 16.50
N PHE A 190 3.58 16.41 17.03
CA PHE A 190 3.33 15.03 17.47
C PHE A 190 2.86 15.03 18.94
N PRO A 191 1.79 14.29 19.30
CA PRO A 191 1.42 14.10 20.70
C PRO A 191 2.55 13.40 21.48
N GLU A 192 2.86 13.85 22.70
CA GLU A 192 3.99 13.31 23.48
C GLU A 192 3.84 11.80 23.76
N ASN A 193 2.63 11.34 24.06
CA ASN A 193 2.35 9.91 24.27
C ASN A 193 2.63 9.07 23.02
N ASN A 194 2.25 9.56 21.84
CA ASN A 194 2.56 8.90 20.58
C ASN A 194 4.06 8.95 20.30
N LEU A 195 4.71 10.09 20.55
CA LEU A 195 6.14 10.28 20.31
C LEU A 195 6.99 9.30 21.12
N ALA A 196 6.61 8.99 22.36
CA ALA A 196 7.30 7.98 23.17
C ALA A 196 7.24 6.56 22.53
N VAL A 197 6.08 6.18 21.99
CA VAL A 197 5.91 4.89 21.30
C VAL A 197 6.64 4.90 19.95
N ILE A 198 6.57 6.00 19.21
CA ILE A 198 7.29 6.20 17.94
C ILE A 198 8.80 6.11 18.16
N ALA A 199 9.33 6.72 19.24
CA ALA A 199 10.74 6.61 19.60
C ALA A 199 11.16 5.16 19.81
N THR A 200 10.30 4.32 20.42
CA THR A 200 10.55 2.88 20.53
C THR A 200 10.62 2.22 19.14
N GLY A 201 9.72 2.56 18.22
CA GLY A 201 9.76 2.06 16.84
C GLY A 201 11.02 2.49 16.08
N ILE A 202 11.46 3.74 16.26
CA ILE A 202 12.70 4.28 15.69
C ILE A 202 13.93 3.57 16.27
N ASN A 203 13.97 3.34 17.58
CA ASN A 203 15.02 2.54 18.23
C ASN A 203 15.14 1.15 17.59
N ARG A 204 14.01 0.45 17.39
CA ARG A 204 14.00 -0.87 16.73
C ARG A 204 14.50 -0.79 15.29
N TYR A 205 14.15 0.27 14.56
CA TYR A 205 14.65 0.50 13.21
C TYR A 205 16.19 0.63 13.17
N PHE A 206 16.78 1.44 14.04
CA PHE A 206 18.24 1.60 14.10
C PHE A 206 18.96 0.33 14.60
N ALA A 207 18.28 -0.48 15.42
CA ALA A 207 18.73 -1.82 15.81
C ALA A 207 18.58 -2.87 14.68
N ARG A 208 18.09 -2.49 13.49
CA ARG A 208 17.77 -3.37 12.36
C ARG A 208 16.71 -4.44 12.67
N ASP A 209 15.93 -4.23 13.72
CA ASP A 209 14.76 -5.03 14.05
C ASP A 209 13.53 -4.45 13.31
N TYR A 210 13.48 -4.70 12.00
CA TYR A 210 12.42 -4.18 11.14
C TYR A 210 11.07 -4.82 11.42
N ILE A 211 11.04 -6.02 12.01
CA ILE A 211 9.80 -6.68 12.44
C ILE A 211 9.16 -5.80 13.52
N SER A 212 9.86 -5.56 14.63
CA SER A 212 9.32 -4.74 15.72
C SER A 212 9.09 -3.30 15.28
N ALA A 213 10.00 -2.73 14.47
CA ALA A 213 9.85 -1.36 13.97
C ALA A 213 8.54 -1.17 13.20
N LEU A 214 8.24 -2.05 12.22
CA LEU A 214 7.02 -1.92 11.41
C LEU A 214 5.74 -2.14 12.22
N HIS A 215 5.74 -3.12 13.14
CA HIS A 215 4.58 -3.40 14.00
C HIS A 215 4.27 -2.25 14.97
N ILE A 216 5.27 -1.42 15.31
CA ILE A 216 5.09 -0.23 16.12
C ILE A 216 4.74 0.98 15.25
N LEU A 217 5.52 1.24 14.20
CA LEU A 217 5.46 2.48 13.44
C LEU A 217 4.21 2.59 12.56
N ILE A 218 3.71 1.50 11.97
CA ILE A 218 2.53 1.55 11.10
C ILE A 218 1.26 1.97 11.87
N PRO A 219 0.90 1.34 13.01
CA PRO A 219 -0.25 1.79 13.79
C PRO A 219 -0.08 3.20 14.35
N GLN A 220 1.15 3.56 14.77
CA GLN A 220 1.41 4.92 15.28
C GLN A 220 1.30 5.98 14.18
N PHE A 221 1.72 5.66 12.96
CA PHE A 221 1.55 6.55 11.82
C PHE A 221 0.06 6.81 11.55
N GLU A 222 -0.79 5.77 11.51
CA GLU A 222 -2.23 5.91 11.28
C GLU A 222 -2.87 6.86 12.33
N ASN A 223 -2.54 6.65 13.61
CA ASN A 223 -3.06 7.47 14.70
C ASN A 223 -2.59 8.93 14.60
N VAL A 224 -1.30 9.16 14.40
CA VAL A 224 -0.75 10.52 14.28
C VAL A 224 -1.28 11.24 13.05
N PHE A 225 -1.42 10.53 11.91
CA PHE A 225 -1.99 11.12 10.70
C PHE A 225 -3.41 11.61 10.91
N LEU A 226 -4.26 10.84 11.59
CA LEU A 226 -5.62 11.25 11.94
C LEU A 226 -5.64 12.42 12.92
N PHE A 227 -4.83 12.35 13.98
CA PHE A 227 -4.68 13.46 14.94
C PHE A 227 -4.28 14.77 14.26
N MET A 228 -3.30 14.70 13.35
CA MET A 228 -2.87 15.85 12.58
C MET A 228 -3.94 16.33 11.60
N SER A 229 -4.71 15.42 11.01
CA SER A 229 -5.84 15.75 10.13
C SER A 229 -6.94 16.50 10.90
N GLU A 230 -7.21 16.14 12.14
CA GLU A 230 -8.12 16.87 13.03
C GLU A 230 -7.66 18.32 13.23
N ARG A 231 -6.35 18.52 13.46
CA ARG A 231 -5.75 19.86 13.58
C ARG A 231 -5.80 20.69 12.29
N LEU A 232 -6.00 20.03 11.15
CA LEU A 232 -6.27 20.68 9.86
C LEU A 232 -7.77 20.88 9.60
N HIS A 233 -8.60 20.70 10.63
CA HIS A 233 -10.06 20.83 10.62
C HIS A 233 -10.76 19.80 9.72
N ILE A 234 -10.15 18.63 9.53
CA ILE A 234 -10.83 17.49 8.90
C ILE A 234 -11.65 16.78 9.97
N ASP A 235 -12.93 16.52 9.68
CA ASP A 235 -13.78 15.74 10.58
C ASP A 235 -13.28 14.29 10.67
N VAL A 236 -12.72 13.95 11.83
CA VAL A 236 -12.24 12.61 12.17
C VAL A 236 -13.09 11.93 13.24
N VAL A 237 -14.27 12.47 13.59
CA VAL A 237 -15.15 11.88 14.60
C VAL A 237 -16.21 11.02 13.91
N ALA A 238 -16.28 9.75 14.27
CA ALA A 238 -17.33 8.83 13.82
C ALA A 238 -18.48 8.79 14.83
N LEU A 239 -19.72 8.74 14.33
CA LEU A 239 -20.87 8.33 15.12
C LEU A 239 -20.95 6.80 15.14
N ASN A 240 -21.04 6.23 16.33
CA ASN A 240 -21.22 4.79 16.48
C ASN A 240 -22.62 4.38 16.01
N ARG A 241 -22.70 3.26 15.29
CA ARG A 241 -23.97 2.65 14.92
C ARG A 241 -24.50 1.88 16.13
N GLY A 242 -25.44 2.48 16.87
CA GLY A 242 -26.01 1.90 18.07
C GLY A 242 -27.32 2.60 18.47
N LYS A 243 -27.97 2.09 19.53
CA LYS A 243 -29.16 2.73 20.11
C LYS A 243 -28.82 4.00 20.89
N ASP A 244 -27.61 4.05 21.47
CA ASP A 244 -27.12 5.21 22.22
C ASP A 244 -26.24 6.09 21.32
N VAL A 245 -26.37 7.41 21.49
CA VAL A 245 -25.50 8.39 20.82
C VAL A 245 -24.12 8.33 21.46
N SER A 246 -23.16 7.73 20.76
CA SER A 246 -21.76 7.70 21.17
C SER A 246 -20.87 7.99 19.97
N THR A 247 -19.68 8.54 20.24
CA THR A 247 -18.69 8.88 19.23
C THR A 247 -17.39 8.11 19.44
N GLN A 248 -16.59 8.01 18.39
CA GLN A 248 -15.24 7.47 18.45
C GLN A 248 -14.36 8.15 17.40
N LEU A 249 -13.04 8.01 17.51
CA LEU A 249 -12.14 8.42 16.43
C LEU A 249 -12.38 7.53 15.20
N LYS A 250 -12.44 8.13 14.02
CA LYS A 250 -12.52 7.39 12.75
C LYS A 250 -11.28 6.51 12.62
N THR A 251 -11.48 5.26 12.24
CA THR A 251 -10.40 4.42 11.74
C THR A 251 -10.03 4.89 10.33
N LEU A 252 -8.74 5.06 10.03
CA LEU A 252 -8.34 5.51 8.70
C LEU A 252 -8.76 4.45 7.67
N SER A 253 -9.27 4.91 6.55
CA SER A 253 -9.76 4.04 5.49
C SER A 253 -9.50 4.64 4.11
N VAL A 254 -9.70 3.82 3.09
CA VAL A 254 -9.60 4.25 1.69
C VAL A 254 -10.60 5.36 1.38
N GLU A 255 -11.81 5.34 1.95
CA GLU A 255 -12.79 6.41 1.72
C GLU A 255 -12.29 7.77 2.24
N HIS A 256 -11.60 7.78 3.38
CA HIS A 256 -11.01 9.01 3.91
C HIS A 256 -9.96 9.58 2.97
N LEU A 257 -9.01 8.74 2.52
CA LEU A 257 -7.92 9.14 1.63
C LEU A 257 -8.41 9.57 0.23
N ASN A 258 -9.58 9.09 -0.19
CA ASN A 258 -10.23 9.50 -1.44
C ASN A 258 -11.10 10.76 -1.31
N SER A 259 -11.35 11.24 -0.08
CA SER A 259 -12.22 12.39 0.15
C SER A 259 -11.51 13.72 -0.19
N GLU A 260 -12.30 14.69 -0.67
CA GLU A 260 -11.81 16.05 -0.94
C GLU A 260 -11.19 16.70 0.29
N ALA A 261 -11.75 16.45 1.48
CA ALA A 261 -11.25 16.98 2.74
C ALA A 261 -9.79 16.56 3.01
N PHE A 262 -9.45 15.29 2.80
CA PHE A 262 -8.07 14.82 2.93
C PHE A 262 -7.20 15.29 1.77
N GLN A 263 -7.65 15.11 0.53
CA GLN A 263 -6.83 15.42 -0.65
C GLN A 263 -6.48 16.91 -0.78
N SER A 264 -7.38 17.81 -0.38
CA SER A 264 -7.12 19.26 -0.39
C SER A 264 -6.08 19.69 0.65
N LYS A 265 -6.04 19.03 1.81
CA LYS A 265 -5.12 19.37 2.91
C LYS A 265 -3.78 18.66 2.81
N TRP A 266 -3.79 17.37 2.44
CA TRP A 266 -2.61 16.52 2.40
C TRP A 266 -2.00 16.35 1.01
N HIS A 267 -2.67 16.84 -0.03
CA HIS A 267 -2.39 16.62 -1.44
C HIS A 267 -2.75 15.19 -1.91
N ARG A 268 -3.40 15.09 -3.07
CA ARG A 268 -3.84 13.82 -3.68
C ARG A 268 -2.73 12.78 -3.72
N ASP A 269 -1.55 13.15 -4.24
CA ASP A 269 -0.44 12.21 -4.40
C ASP A 269 0.03 11.54 -3.09
N PHE A 270 0.02 12.28 -1.97
CA PHE A 270 0.40 11.71 -0.68
C PHE A 270 -0.70 10.81 -0.12
N CYS A 271 -1.97 11.19 -0.27
CA CYS A 271 -3.09 10.31 0.07
C CYS A 271 -3.06 9.00 -0.73
N GLU A 272 -2.75 9.07 -2.03
CA GLU A 272 -2.59 7.91 -2.91
C GLU A 272 -1.40 7.03 -2.47
N GLN A 273 -0.29 7.64 -2.05
CA GLN A 273 0.87 6.91 -1.57
C GLN A 273 0.61 6.16 -0.26
N ILE A 274 -0.07 6.81 0.70
CA ILE A 274 -0.53 6.16 1.93
C ILE A 274 -1.51 5.02 1.59
N LYS A 275 -2.45 5.27 0.68
CA LYS A 275 -3.43 4.27 0.24
C LYS A 275 -2.72 3.05 -0.33
N PHE A 276 -1.77 3.25 -1.24
CA PHE A 276 -1.01 2.17 -1.87
C PHE A 276 -0.20 1.36 -0.86
N ALA A 277 0.48 2.04 0.08
CA ALA A 277 1.32 1.38 1.07
C ALA A 277 0.51 0.61 2.13
N LEU A 278 -0.59 1.18 2.61
CA LEU A 278 -1.29 0.66 3.79
C LEU A 278 -2.54 -0.17 3.46
N PHE A 279 -3.30 0.20 2.42
CA PHE A 279 -4.68 -0.28 2.24
C PHE A 279 -4.96 -0.97 0.92
N GLU A 280 -4.34 -0.52 -0.18
CA GLU A 280 -4.69 -0.94 -1.53
C GLU A 280 -4.42 -2.43 -1.74
N PRO A 281 -5.44 -3.26 -2.05
CA PRO A 281 -5.26 -4.70 -2.25
C PRO A 281 -4.23 -5.08 -3.32
N LEU A 282 -4.06 -4.25 -4.34
CA LEU A 282 -3.03 -4.42 -5.38
C LEU A 282 -1.68 -3.75 -5.03
N GLY A 283 -1.58 -3.12 -3.85
CA GLY A 283 -0.38 -2.48 -3.31
C GLY A 283 0.29 -3.31 -2.23
N TYR A 284 0.93 -2.67 -1.26
CA TYR A 284 1.70 -3.36 -0.21
C TYR A 284 0.82 -3.94 0.91
N VAL A 285 -0.34 -3.33 1.16
CA VAL A 285 -1.34 -3.74 2.16
C VAL A 285 -0.76 -3.85 3.59
N LEU A 286 0.26 -3.03 3.92
CA LEU A 286 1.05 -3.19 5.15
C LEU A 286 0.19 -3.16 6.42
N ARG A 287 -0.82 -2.29 6.46
CA ARG A 287 -1.69 -2.13 7.63
C ARG A 287 -2.53 -3.37 7.90
N HIS A 288 -3.09 -3.98 6.85
CA HIS A 288 -3.82 -5.25 7.00
C HIS A 288 -2.88 -6.37 7.45
N LYS A 289 -1.72 -6.49 6.81
CA LYS A 289 -0.77 -7.57 7.10
C LYS A 289 -0.23 -7.51 8.52
N VAL A 290 0.10 -6.31 9.02
CA VAL A 290 0.53 -6.11 10.41
C VAL A 290 -0.61 -6.39 11.39
N ALA A 291 -1.80 -5.81 11.16
CA ALA A 291 -2.92 -5.93 12.11
C ALA A 291 -3.47 -7.37 12.23
N HIS A 292 -3.38 -8.16 11.16
CA HIS A 292 -3.88 -9.55 11.13
C HIS A 292 -2.77 -10.61 11.22
N GLY A 293 -1.52 -10.21 11.48
CA GLY A 293 -0.40 -11.16 11.62
C GLY A 293 -0.06 -11.93 10.35
N GLN A 294 -0.34 -11.35 9.18
CA GLN A 294 -0.04 -11.94 7.87
C GLN A 294 1.28 -11.43 7.28
N ILE A 295 1.89 -10.39 7.86
CA ILE A 295 3.18 -9.88 7.40
C ILE A 295 4.27 -10.92 7.65
N THR A 296 5.08 -11.20 6.63
CA THR A 296 6.18 -12.17 6.73
C THR A 296 7.51 -11.49 7.04
N ILE A 297 8.49 -12.27 7.51
CA ILE A 297 9.87 -11.78 7.75
C ILE A 297 10.47 -11.20 6.46
N ALA A 298 10.21 -11.82 5.31
CA ALA A 298 10.70 -11.36 4.01
C ALA A 298 10.13 -9.99 3.59
N GLU A 299 8.99 -9.58 4.15
CA GLU A 299 8.37 -8.27 3.90
C GLU A 299 8.82 -7.22 4.93
N CYS A 300 9.41 -7.63 6.05
CA CYS A 300 9.94 -6.73 7.08
C CYS A 300 11.36 -6.26 6.71
N THR A 301 11.45 -5.43 5.68
CA THR A 301 12.72 -5.00 5.07
C THR A 301 13.10 -3.57 5.43
N PRO A 302 14.38 -3.16 5.29
CA PRO A 302 14.79 -1.76 5.45
C PRO A 302 14.05 -0.83 4.48
N GLN A 303 13.73 -1.29 3.27
CA GLN A 303 12.96 -0.53 2.27
C GLN A 303 11.58 -0.15 2.82
N MET A 304 10.85 -1.13 3.37
CA MET A 304 9.52 -0.87 3.94
C MET A 304 9.62 0.02 5.19
N ALA A 305 10.62 -0.19 6.04
CA ALA A 305 10.80 0.64 7.21
C ALA A 305 11.18 2.09 6.85
N ASN A 306 12.03 2.30 5.84
CA ASN A 306 12.36 3.61 5.29
C ASN A 306 11.14 4.32 4.72
N LEU A 307 10.24 3.59 4.05
CA LEU A 307 8.99 4.16 3.55
C LEU A 307 8.08 4.66 4.69
N VAL A 308 7.95 3.88 5.76
CA VAL A 308 7.15 4.29 6.93
C VAL A 308 7.78 5.47 7.65
N LEU A 309 9.10 5.49 7.85
CA LEU A 309 9.81 6.64 8.41
C LEU A 309 9.70 7.88 7.52
N TYR A 310 9.77 7.70 6.20
CA TYR A 310 9.52 8.76 5.23
C TYR A 310 8.14 9.39 5.44
N PHE A 311 7.09 8.61 5.69
CA PHE A 311 5.78 9.18 5.99
C PHE A 311 5.79 10.06 7.24
N PHE A 312 6.49 9.67 8.32
CA PHE A 312 6.67 10.54 9.48
C PHE A 312 7.39 11.85 9.14
N LEU A 313 8.40 11.81 8.28
CA LEU A 313 9.11 13.00 7.79
C LEU A 313 8.17 13.91 6.96
N VAL A 314 7.28 13.32 6.16
CA VAL A 314 6.25 14.08 5.44
C VAL A 314 5.31 14.80 6.41
N LEU A 315 4.83 14.12 7.45
CA LEU A 315 3.98 14.75 8.48
C LEU A 315 4.71 15.90 9.19
N ALA A 316 5.95 15.66 9.60
CA ALA A 316 6.82 16.62 10.26
C ALA A 316 7.07 17.87 9.40
N ALA A 317 7.29 17.70 8.10
CA ALA A 317 7.64 18.79 7.21
C ALA A 317 6.43 19.62 6.76
N ARG A 318 5.27 18.98 6.51
CA ARG A 318 4.08 19.64 5.94
C ARG A 318 3.21 20.36 6.97
N ILE A 319 3.37 20.05 8.24
CA ILE A 319 2.67 20.76 9.31
C ILE A 319 3.69 21.55 10.14
N SER A 320 3.61 22.86 10.02
CA SER A 320 4.10 23.81 11.02
C SER A 320 2.90 24.35 11.77
N ILE A 321 2.70 23.91 13.01
CA ILE A 321 1.66 24.48 13.87
C ILE A 321 2.21 25.81 14.40
N SER A 322 1.56 26.92 14.04
CA SER A 322 1.69 28.13 14.85
C SER A 322 1.19 27.80 16.25
N PRO A 323 1.96 28.09 17.33
CA PRO A 323 1.50 27.83 18.68
C PRO A 323 0.10 28.46 18.83
N SER A 324 -0.87 27.65 19.28
CA SER A 324 -2.20 28.16 19.57
C SER A 324 -2.09 29.34 20.56
N PRO A 325 -2.86 30.42 20.35
CA PRO A 325 -2.79 31.62 21.18
C PRO A 325 -3.07 31.36 22.65
#